data_AF-A0A535WRL8-F1
#
_entry.id   AF-A0A535WRL8-F1
#
_cell.length_a   1.000
_cell.length_b   1.000
_cell.length_c   1.000
_cell.angle_alpha   90.00
_cell.angle_beta   90.00
_cell.angle_gamma   90.00
#
_symmetry.space_group_name_H-M   'P 1'
#
loop_
_entity.id
_entity.type
_entity.pdbx_description
1 polymer ?
#
loop_
_entity_poly.entity_id
_entity_poly.type
_entity_poly.pdbx_seq_one_letter_code
_entity_poly.pdbx_strand_id
1 'polypeptide(L)'
;KFTFGVLSPANKYLTGVLDMAATLSPKPTTIAMLTANDNFSVEVAKAVEEYAPTKGFQVIFTKQYPAAAPEVSGLISQAARLNPDIVMNSGHLAESIAINKGAKQLGLNAKIFAYSVGPSTPDFIKALGPDANYVFDGSQWTPQVKYKPSFYLSVSDYVKAYKTKYSTTDDPDYHVAESTAACLAFQKAIENAGSLDATKVRDALAGLDVMTFFGQIKFDSRGINTFKPMVVEQIQNGAHYTVFPADVANGKPQYPTPSWSSR
;
A
#
# COMPACT_ATOMS: atom_id res chain seq x y z
N LYS A 1 -19.07 -15.22 -14.44
CA LYS A 1 -18.70 -14.31 -13.33
C LYS A 1 -18.64 -12.90 -13.88
N PHE A 2 -19.22 -11.90 -13.22
CA PHE A 2 -19.38 -10.53 -13.74
C PHE A 2 -18.67 -9.45 -12.89
N THR A 3 -17.73 -9.86 -12.04
CA THR A 3 -17.00 -8.97 -11.14
C THR A 3 -15.51 -9.18 -11.35
N PHE A 4 -14.79 -8.09 -11.59
CA PHE A 4 -13.37 -8.07 -11.86
C PHE A 4 -12.72 -6.94 -11.04
N GLY A 5 -11.63 -7.26 -10.34
CA GLY A 5 -10.91 -6.28 -9.51
C GLY A 5 -9.52 -6.00 -10.09
N VAL A 6 -9.24 -4.75 -10.45
CA VAL A 6 -7.94 -4.33 -11.01
C VAL A 6 -6.83 -4.30 -9.97
N LEU A 7 -7.18 -4.24 -8.69
CA LEU A 7 -6.26 -4.26 -7.56
C LEU A 7 -5.64 -5.64 -7.35
N SER A 8 -4.40 -5.65 -6.86
CA SER A 8 -3.83 -6.84 -6.22
C SER A 8 -4.62 -7.17 -4.94
N PRO A 9 -4.79 -8.45 -4.56
CA PRO A 9 -5.60 -8.82 -3.39
C PRO A 9 -5.07 -8.27 -2.07
N ALA A 10 -5.96 -8.13 -1.07
CA ALA A 10 -5.64 -7.63 0.26
C ALA A 10 -4.46 -8.37 0.91
N ASN A 11 -4.39 -9.69 0.73
CA ASN A 11 -3.28 -10.52 1.23
C ASN A 11 -1.87 -10.19 0.66
N LYS A 12 -1.74 -9.21 -0.24
CA LYS A 12 -0.47 -8.72 -0.79
C LYS A 12 0.00 -7.37 -0.24
N TYR A 13 -0.84 -6.64 0.50
CA TYR A 13 -0.55 -5.25 0.87
C TYR A 13 0.76 -5.11 1.66
N LEU A 14 0.95 -5.90 2.72
CA LEU A 14 2.13 -5.78 3.58
C LEU A 14 3.21 -6.84 3.32
N THR A 15 2.99 -7.78 2.40
CA THR A 15 4.00 -8.82 2.12
C THR A 15 5.26 -8.22 1.48
N GLY A 16 5.11 -7.18 0.65
CA GLY A 16 6.25 -6.46 0.07
C GLY A 16 7.11 -5.76 1.12
N VAL A 17 6.52 -5.27 2.20
CA VAL A 17 7.26 -4.68 3.33
C VAL A 17 8.09 -5.75 4.04
N LEU A 18 7.54 -6.95 4.23
CA LEU A 18 8.27 -8.08 4.83
C LEU A 18 9.43 -8.54 3.93
N ASP A 19 9.20 -8.60 2.62
CA ASP A 19 10.25 -8.92 1.64
C ASP A 19 11.38 -7.90 1.67
N MET A 20 11.05 -6.60 1.66
CA MET A 20 12.02 -5.52 1.82
C MET A 20 12.78 -5.63 3.15
N ALA A 21 12.06 -5.76 4.26
CA ALA A 21 12.64 -5.83 5.61
C ALA A 21 13.63 -6.99 5.75
N ALA A 22 13.40 -8.11 5.04
CA ALA A 22 14.29 -9.26 5.07
C ALA A 22 15.65 -9.00 4.40
N THR A 23 15.76 -7.95 3.57
CA THR A 23 17.00 -7.53 2.91
C THR A 23 17.77 -6.44 3.67
N LEU A 24 17.19 -5.89 4.74
CA LEU A 24 17.79 -4.76 5.48
C LEU A 24 18.83 -5.24 6.51
N SER A 25 19.77 -4.35 6.84
CA SER A 25 20.80 -4.57 7.85
C SER A 25 20.83 -3.41 8.86
N PRO A 26 20.75 -3.66 10.18
CA PRO A 26 20.52 -4.96 10.80
C PRO A 26 19.12 -5.49 10.46
N LYS A 27 18.98 -6.79 10.23
CA LYS A 27 17.68 -7.39 9.89
C LYS A 27 16.72 -7.28 11.09
N PRO A 28 15.51 -6.72 10.94
CA PRO A 28 14.50 -6.74 12.00
C PRO A 28 13.96 -8.16 12.21
N THR A 29 13.44 -8.47 13.38
CA THR A 29 13.06 -9.84 13.76
C THR A 29 11.67 -9.93 14.38
N THR A 30 11.17 -8.89 15.03
CA THR A 30 9.89 -8.91 15.75
C THR A 30 8.87 -7.93 15.19
N ILE A 31 7.61 -8.34 15.13
CA ILE A 31 6.48 -7.57 14.61
C ILE A 31 5.41 -7.40 15.69
N ALA A 32 4.92 -6.17 15.85
CA ALA A 32 3.63 -5.90 16.46
C ALA A 32 2.61 -5.54 15.38
N MET A 33 1.52 -6.30 15.32
CA MET A 33 0.43 -6.14 14.35
C MET A 33 -0.81 -5.54 15.02
N LEU A 34 -1.24 -4.38 14.53
CA LEU A 34 -2.48 -3.70 14.92
C LEU A 34 -3.47 -3.76 13.76
N THR A 35 -4.70 -4.19 14.00
CA THR A 35 -5.65 -4.51 12.92
C THR A 35 -7.04 -3.91 13.15
N ALA A 36 -7.55 -3.14 12.19
CA ALA A 36 -8.95 -2.74 12.20
C ALA A 36 -9.85 -3.97 11.98
N ASN A 37 -10.98 -4.02 12.69
CA ASN A 37 -11.96 -5.10 12.59
C ASN A 37 -12.91 -4.91 11.40
N ASP A 38 -12.34 -4.88 10.20
CA ASP A 38 -13.04 -4.95 8.92
C ASP A 38 -12.41 -6.04 8.04
N ASN A 39 -13.17 -6.52 7.05
CA ASN A 39 -12.76 -7.69 6.25
C ASN A 39 -11.42 -7.48 5.53
N PHE A 40 -11.17 -6.28 5.01
CA PHE A 40 -9.93 -5.97 4.30
C PHE A 40 -8.74 -6.04 5.26
N SER A 41 -8.84 -5.33 6.38
CA SER A 41 -7.78 -5.25 7.38
C SER A 41 -7.46 -6.62 7.99
N VAL A 42 -8.49 -7.41 8.30
CA VAL A 42 -8.32 -8.78 8.81
C VAL A 42 -7.62 -9.68 7.79
N GLU A 43 -7.94 -9.57 6.50
CA GLU A 43 -7.28 -10.35 5.45
C GLU A 43 -5.79 -9.97 5.31
N VAL A 44 -5.47 -8.67 5.35
CA VAL A 44 -4.07 -8.20 5.34
C VAL A 44 -3.30 -8.74 6.54
N ALA A 45 -3.88 -8.64 7.75
CA ALA A 45 -3.24 -9.10 8.98
C ALA A 45 -2.97 -10.60 8.99
N LYS A 46 -3.96 -11.40 8.56
CA LYS A 46 -3.80 -12.85 8.41
C LYS A 46 -2.64 -13.18 7.46
N ALA A 47 -2.54 -12.46 6.34
CA ALA A 47 -1.44 -12.66 5.40
C ALA A 47 -0.07 -12.32 6.01
N VAL A 48 0.02 -11.27 6.83
CA VAL A 48 1.24 -10.94 7.58
C VAL A 48 1.60 -12.06 8.56
N GLU A 49 0.63 -12.54 9.36
CA GLU A 49 0.84 -13.60 10.35
C GLU A 49 1.31 -14.92 9.73
N GLU A 50 0.78 -15.26 8.55
CA GLU A 50 1.17 -16.47 7.81
C GLU A 50 2.52 -16.30 7.08
N TYR A 51 2.79 -15.13 6.51
CA TYR A 51 3.97 -14.89 5.67
C TYR A 51 5.23 -14.53 6.46
N ALA A 52 5.10 -13.77 7.56
CA ALA A 52 6.22 -13.29 8.37
C ALA A 52 7.17 -14.40 8.85
N PRO A 53 6.69 -15.55 9.37
CA PRO A 53 7.56 -16.65 9.79
C PRO A 53 8.42 -17.22 8.67
N THR A 54 7.89 -17.25 7.44
CA THR A 54 8.62 -17.75 6.26
C THR A 54 9.82 -16.87 5.88
N LYS A 55 9.84 -15.63 6.39
CA LYS A 55 10.92 -14.65 6.21
C LYS A 55 11.81 -14.52 7.46
N GLY A 56 11.55 -15.31 8.50
CA GLY A 56 12.30 -15.29 9.76
C GLY A 56 11.92 -14.14 10.69
N PHE A 57 10.69 -13.63 10.60
CA PHE A 57 10.14 -12.69 11.57
C PHE A 57 9.18 -13.40 12.52
N GLN A 58 9.08 -12.92 13.76
CA GLN A 58 8.12 -13.37 14.76
C GLN A 58 7.08 -12.28 15.02
N VAL A 59 5.80 -12.61 14.88
CA VAL A 59 4.72 -11.74 15.34
C VAL A 59 4.58 -11.93 16.85
N ILE A 60 5.03 -10.95 17.63
CA ILE A 60 5.05 -11.01 19.10
C ILE A 60 3.85 -10.32 19.75
N PHE A 61 3.04 -9.63 18.96
CA PHE A 61 1.84 -8.93 19.40
C PHE A 61 0.84 -8.83 18.25
N THR A 62 -0.38 -9.31 18.46
CA THR A 62 -1.51 -9.09 17.55
C THR A 62 -2.66 -8.53 18.37
N LYS A 63 -3.20 -7.38 17.96
CA LYS A 63 -4.45 -6.84 18.51
C LYS A 63 -5.34 -6.26 17.42
N GLN A 64 -6.62 -6.61 17.51
CA GLN A 64 -7.65 -5.97 16.73
C GLN A 64 -8.27 -4.80 17.50
N TYR A 65 -8.76 -3.79 16.77
CA TYR A 65 -9.51 -2.66 17.28
C TYR A 65 -10.74 -2.40 16.38
N PRO A 66 -11.80 -1.73 16.87
CA PRO A 66 -12.97 -1.42 16.04
C PRO A 66 -12.58 -0.56 14.83
N ALA A 67 -13.06 -0.89 13.64
CA ALA A 67 -12.83 -0.05 12.47
C ALA A 67 -13.45 1.35 12.66
N ALA A 68 -12.83 2.37 12.07
CA ALA A 68 -13.18 3.78 12.25
C ALA A 68 -13.05 4.29 13.70
N ALA A 69 -12.38 3.55 14.60
CA ALA A 69 -12.14 4.00 15.97
C ALA A 69 -10.73 4.62 16.13
N PRO A 70 -10.62 5.87 16.59
CA PRO A 70 -9.33 6.52 16.84
C PRO A 70 -8.67 6.14 18.18
N GLU A 71 -9.37 5.38 19.04
CA GLU A 71 -8.89 5.05 20.40
C GLU A 71 -7.96 3.81 20.41
N VAL A 72 -6.74 3.99 19.91
CA VAL A 72 -5.70 2.94 19.82
C VAL A 72 -4.59 3.07 20.88
N SER A 73 -4.62 4.11 21.72
CA SER A 73 -3.56 4.47 22.68
C SER A 73 -3.17 3.32 23.62
N GLY A 74 -4.15 2.59 24.16
CA GLY A 74 -3.92 1.44 25.04
C GLY A 74 -3.23 0.27 24.33
N LEU A 75 -3.48 0.08 23.02
CA LEU A 75 -2.82 -0.96 22.22
C LEU A 75 -1.38 -0.56 21.89
N ILE A 76 -1.15 0.72 21.56
CA ILE A 76 0.19 1.25 21.31
C ILE A 76 1.06 1.14 22.57
N SER A 77 0.50 1.45 23.74
CA SER A 77 1.20 1.29 25.02
C SER A 77 1.60 -0.17 25.29
N GLN A 78 0.72 -1.13 24.97
CA GLN A 78 1.04 -2.56 25.07
C GLN A 78 2.15 -2.96 24.09
N ALA A 79 2.08 -2.53 22.84
CA ALA A 79 3.12 -2.78 21.84
C ALA A 79 4.47 -2.17 22.25
N ALA A 80 4.48 -0.94 22.79
CA ALA A 80 5.68 -0.26 23.27
C ALA A 80 6.43 -1.06 24.34
N ARG A 81 5.72 -1.71 25.26
CA ARG A 81 6.33 -2.56 26.30
C ARG A 81 7.04 -3.79 25.75
N LEU A 82 6.70 -4.23 24.54
CA LEU A 82 7.31 -5.40 23.89
C LEU A 82 8.50 -5.04 23.00
N ASN A 83 8.75 -3.73 22.79
CA ASN A 83 9.85 -3.21 21.98
C ASN A 83 10.03 -3.92 20.61
N PRO A 84 8.98 -3.96 19.76
CA PRO A 84 9.05 -4.63 18.46
C PRO A 84 10.00 -3.90 17.50
N ASP A 85 10.69 -4.65 16.64
CA ASP A 85 11.49 -4.09 15.56
C ASP A 85 10.62 -3.42 14.48
N ILE A 86 9.43 -3.97 14.24
CA ILE A 86 8.47 -3.50 13.24
C ILE A 86 7.11 -3.30 13.91
N VAL A 87 6.51 -2.13 13.69
CA VAL A 87 5.09 -1.90 13.95
C VAL A 87 4.37 -1.92 12.60
N MET A 88 3.45 -2.85 12.45
CA MET A 88 2.59 -2.97 11.28
C MET A 88 1.15 -2.66 11.65
N ASN A 89 0.47 -1.98 10.75
CA ASN A 89 -0.95 -1.73 10.85
C ASN A 89 -1.70 -2.11 9.58
N SER A 90 -2.77 -2.88 9.73
CA SER A 90 -3.78 -3.07 8.71
C SER A 90 -5.02 -2.28 9.11
N GLY A 91 -5.25 -1.15 8.45
CA GLY A 91 -6.30 -0.19 8.76
C GLY A 91 -6.40 0.86 7.66
N HIS A 92 -7.04 1.99 7.96
CA HIS A 92 -7.22 3.09 7.02
C HIS A 92 -6.53 4.37 7.52
N LEU A 93 -6.65 5.45 6.73
CA LEU A 93 -5.96 6.72 6.95
C LEU A 93 -6.10 7.24 8.40
N ALA A 94 -7.31 7.22 8.95
CA ALA A 94 -7.58 7.76 10.29
C ALA A 94 -6.81 6.99 11.37
N GLU A 95 -6.80 5.66 11.30
CA GLU A 95 -6.10 4.82 12.28
C GLU A 95 -4.60 4.86 12.08
N SER A 96 -4.11 4.91 10.83
CA SER A 96 -2.69 5.13 10.54
C SER A 96 -2.17 6.43 11.15
N ILE A 97 -2.94 7.52 11.05
CA ILE A 97 -2.61 8.81 11.69
C ILE A 97 -2.62 8.67 13.22
N ALA A 98 -3.66 8.06 13.80
CA ALA A 98 -3.80 7.89 15.24
C ALA A 98 -2.68 7.04 15.84
N ILE A 99 -2.31 5.95 15.16
CA ILE A 99 -1.21 5.07 15.56
C ILE A 99 0.12 5.80 15.48
N ASN A 100 0.39 6.54 14.41
CA ASN A 100 1.65 7.27 14.29
C ASN A 100 1.80 8.37 15.36
N LYS A 101 0.72 9.12 15.63
CA LYS A 101 0.68 10.12 16.74
C LYS A 101 0.88 9.47 18.10
N GLY A 102 0.18 8.36 18.36
CA GLY A 102 0.29 7.65 19.64
C GLY A 102 1.68 7.02 19.82
N ALA A 103 2.31 6.53 18.76
CA ALA A 103 3.66 5.98 18.81
C ALA A 103 4.67 7.05 19.25
N LYS A 104 4.55 8.27 18.72
CA LYS A 104 5.35 9.43 19.17
C LYS A 104 5.08 9.78 20.62
N GLN A 105 3.81 9.94 21.01
CA GLN A 105 3.41 10.32 22.37
C GLN A 105 3.90 9.32 23.42
N LEU A 106 3.92 8.03 23.10
CA LEU A 106 4.30 6.95 24.01
C LEU A 106 5.76 6.51 23.84
N GLY A 107 6.53 7.16 22.98
CA GLY A 107 7.96 6.84 22.77
C GLY A 107 8.21 5.45 22.17
N LEU A 108 7.26 4.89 21.41
CA LEU A 108 7.44 3.64 20.68
C LEU A 108 8.38 3.89 19.50
N ASN A 109 9.61 3.36 19.56
CA ASN A 109 10.68 3.58 18.56
C ASN A 109 10.98 2.31 17.75
N ALA A 110 10.02 1.83 16.96
CA ALA A 110 10.27 0.72 16.04
C ALA A 110 11.20 1.15 14.89
N LYS A 111 11.95 0.20 14.34
CA LYS A 111 12.86 0.43 13.21
C LYS A 111 12.11 0.61 11.89
N ILE A 112 10.89 0.09 11.81
CA ILE A 112 9.95 0.24 10.70
C ILE A 112 8.55 0.50 11.26
N PHE A 113 7.90 1.53 10.73
CA PHE A 113 6.44 1.73 10.83
C PHE A 113 5.85 1.52 9.45
N ALA A 114 4.99 0.52 9.30
CA ALA A 114 4.37 0.19 8.03
C ALA A 114 2.85 0.07 8.15
N TYR A 115 2.14 0.66 7.20
CA TYR A 115 0.69 0.68 7.18
C TYR A 115 0.19 0.09 5.86
N SER A 116 -1.01 -0.50 5.85
CA SER A 116 -1.63 -0.99 4.61
C SER A 116 -2.27 0.12 3.78
N VAL A 117 -2.73 1.19 4.44
CA VAL A 117 -3.40 2.32 3.82
C VAL A 117 -3.12 3.56 4.66
N GLY A 118 -3.00 4.71 4.01
CA GLY A 118 -2.88 6.00 4.66
C GLY A 118 -1.64 6.74 4.20
N PRO A 119 -0.41 6.23 4.45
CA PRO A 119 0.80 6.98 4.14
C PRO A 119 0.97 7.34 2.67
N SER A 120 0.42 6.59 1.72
CA SER A 120 0.41 6.98 0.29
C SER A 120 -0.43 8.23 -0.04
N THR A 121 -1.23 8.77 0.89
CA THR A 121 -2.06 9.96 0.61
C THR A 121 -1.39 11.27 1.05
N PRO A 122 -1.60 12.38 0.32
CA PRO A 122 -1.18 13.72 0.76
C PRO A 122 -1.74 14.11 2.14
N ASP A 123 -2.95 13.65 2.47
CA ASP A 123 -3.60 13.95 3.75
C ASP A 123 -2.85 13.38 4.96
N PHE A 124 -2.18 12.23 4.82
CA PHE A 124 -1.34 11.67 5.90
C PHE A 124 -0.17 12.60 6.22
N ILE A 125 0.54 13.06 5.17
CA ILE A 125 1.65 14.02 5.31
C ILE A 125 1.14 15.33 5.90
N LYS A 126 0.01 15.85 5.40
CA LYS A 126 -0.60 17.09 5.93
C LYS A 126 -0.99 16.99 7.40
N ALA A 127 -1.50 15.84 7.83
CA ALA A 127 -1.98 15.62 9.20
C ALA A 127 -0.85 15.42 10.24
N LEU A 128 0.32 14.97 9.80
CA LEU A 128 1.46 14.61 10.66
C LEU A 128 2.67 15.55 10.48
N GLY A 129 2.75 16.28 9.37
CA GLY A 129 3.90 17.13 9.05
C GLY A 129 5.21 16.33 9.08
N PRO A 130 6.26 16.82 9.76
CA PRO A 130 7.54 16.11 9.88
C PRO A 130 7.43 14.70 10.48
N ASP A 131 6.40 14.42 11.29
CA ASP A 131 6.20 13.11 11.92
C ASP A 131 5.78 12.01 10.92
N ALA A 132 5.43 12.39 9.68
CA ALA A 132 5.14 11.44 8.61
C ALA A 132 6.41 10.78 8.04
N ASN A 133 7.58 11.39 8.24
CA ASN A 133 8.83 10.87 7.68
C ASN A 133 9.15 9.47 8.21
N TYR A 134 9.85 8.72 7.37
CA TYR A 134 10.29 7.33 7.59
C TYR A 134 9.17 6.28 7.59
N VAL A 135 7.90 6.68 7.50
CA VAL A 135 6.76 5.76 7.44
C VAL A 135 6.72 5.04 6.09
N PHE A 136 6.47 3.75 6.13
CA PHE A 136 6.32 2.88 4.97
C PHE A 136 4.84 2.53 4.69
N ASP A 137 4.51 2.29 3.43
CA ASP A 137 3.19 1.83 2.97
C ASP A 137 3.33 0.71 1.94
N GLY A 138 2.40 -0.24 1.96
CA GLY A 138 2.17 -1.16 0.87
C GLY A 138 1.23 -0.55 -0.17
N SER A 139 1.75 -0.15 -1.33
CA SER A 139 0.98 0.59 -2.32
C SER A 139 0.67 -0.23 -3.58
N GLN A 140 -0.53 -0.03 -4.13
CA GLN A 140 -0.93 -0.62 -5.40
C GLN A 140 -0.19 0.00 -6.58
N TRP A 141 0.24 1.26 -6.45
CA TRP A 141 0.86 2.02 -7.51
C TRP A 141 1.47 3.30 -6.95
N THR A 142 2.57 3.75 -7.52
CA THR A 142 3.16 5.05 -7.17
C THR A 142 3.44 5.83 -8.45
N PRO A 143 3.46 7.16 -8.40
CA PRO A 143 3.79 8.00 -9.56
C PRO A 143 5.25 7.82 -10.02
N GLN A 144 6.09 7.12 -9.27
CA GLN A 144 7.50 6.89 -9.59
C GLN A 144 7.79 5.50 -10.20
N VAL A 145 6.78 4.62 -10.33
CA VAL A 145 6.96 3.35 -11.04
C VAL A 145 7.39 3.55 -12.49
N LYS A 146 8.26 2.67 -12.98
CA LYS A 146 8.83 2.72 -14.34
C LYS A 146 8.11 1.81 -15.32
N TYR A 147 6.80 1.68 -15.16
CA TYR A 147 5.96 0.88 -16.05
C TYR A 147 5.99 1.42 -17.47
N LYS A 148 5.86 0.51 -18.46
CA LYS A 148 5.84 0.82 -19.89
C LYS A 148 4.47 0.47 -20.47
N PRO A 149 3.52 1.40 -20.45
CA PRO A 149 2.14 1.13 -20.87
C PRO A 149 2.06 0.85 -22.37
N SER A 150 1.27 -0.15 -22.74
CA SER A 150 0.89 -0.41 -24.14
C SER A 150 -0.48 0.19 -24.48
N PHE A 151 -1.18 0.72 -23.48
CA PHE A 151 -2.51 1.30 -23.62
C PHE A 151 -2.66 2.52 -22.70
N TYR A 152 -3.33 3.56 -23.21
CA TYR A 152 -3.52 4.87 -22.56
C TYR A 152 -2.22 5.70 -22.45
N LEU A 153 -2.05 6.45 -21.37
CA LEU A 153 -0.93 7.37 -21.13
C LEU A 153 0.29 6.67 -20.53
N SER A 154 1.46 7.29 -20.68
CA SER A 154 2.63 6.98 -19.85
C SER A 154 2.36 7.37 -18.37
N VAL A 155 3.17 6.86 -17.44
CA VAL A 155 3.06 7.22 -16.00
C VAL A 155 3.20 8.74 -15.82
N SER A 156 4.21 9.37 -16.41
CA SER A 156 4.43 10.81 -16.30
C SER A 156 3.32 11.65 -16.93
N ASP A 157 2.77 11.20 -18.06
CA ASP A 157 1.67 11.91 -18.72
C ASP A 157 0.37 11.79 -17.92
N TYR A 158 0.12 10.65 -17.28
CA TYR A 158 -1.03 10.48 -16.38
C TYR A 158 -0.94 11.42 -15.18
N VAL A 159 0.22 11.49 -14.51
CA VAL A 159 0.44 12.42 -13.39
C VAL A 159 0.22 13.87 -13.83
N LYS A 160 0.78 14.27 -14.99
CA LYS A 160 0.58 15.62 -15.55
C LYS A 160 -0.89 15.91 -15.86
N ALA A 161 -1.61 14.94 -16.43
CA ALA A 161 -3.03 15.07 -16.74
C ALA A 161 -3.88 15.23 -15.47
N TYR A 162 -3.60 14.46 -14.43
CA TYR A 162 -4.25 14.59 -13.12
C TYR A 162 -4.06 16.00 -12.53
N LYS A 163 -2.81 16.46 -12.41
CA LYS A 163 -2.50 17.79 -11.87
C LYS A 163 -3.20 18.91 -12.62
N THR A 164 -3.22 18.81 -13.95
CA THR A 164 -3.92 19.77 -14.82
C THR A 164 -5.42 19.74 -14.59
N LYS A 165 -6.03 18.55 -14.57
CA LYS A 165 -7.48 18.38 -14.43
C LYS A 165 -8.00 18.92 -13.11
N TYR A 166 -7.27 18.69 -12.03
CA TYR A 166 -7.68 19.07 -10.67
C TYR A 166 -7.03 20.36 -10.17
N SER A 167 -6.20 21.01 -11.00
CA SER A 167 -5.48 22.24 -10.64
C SER A 167 -4.71 22.11 -9.32
N THR A 168 -4.04 20.97 -9.13
CA THR A 168 -3.26 20.64 -7.92
C THR A 168 -1.79 20.42 -8.25
N THR A 169 -0.92 20.65 -7.27
CA THR A 169 0.50 20.29 -7.32
C THR A 169 0.78 18.89 -6.82
N ASP A 170 -0.16 18.28 -6.09
CA ASP A 170 -0.02 16.96 -5.49
C ASP A 170 -0.03 15.88 -6.56
N ASP A 171 0.79 14.85 -6.38
CA ASP A 171 0.71 13.66 -7.21
C ASP A 171 -0.57 12.87 -6.87
N PRO A 172 -1.18 12.15 -7.84
CA PRO A 172 -2.27 11.24 -7.53
C PRO A 172 -1.76 10.08 -6.67
N ASP A 173 -2.54 9.67 -5.67
CA ASP A 173 -2.30 8.40 -4.97
C ASP A 173 -2.90 7.21 -5.76
N TYR A 174 -2.65 6.00 -5.27
CA TYR A 174 -3.08 4.80 -5.97
C TYR A 174 -4.60 4.65 -6.08
N HIS A 175 -5.41 5.23 -5.18
CA HIS A 175 -6.88 5.16 -5.26
C HIS A 175 -7.40 5.96 -6.47
N VAL A 176 -6.74 7.06 -6.80
CA VAL A 176 -7.02 7.82 -8.02
C VAL A 176 -6.60 7.02 -9.24
N ALA A 177 -5.39 6.45 -9.21
CA ALA A 177 -4.84 5.66 -10.30
C ALA A 177 -5.68 4.40 -10.60
N GLU A 178 -6.10 3.67 -9.56
CA GLU A 178 -6.89 2.43 -9.69
C GLU A 178 -8.29 2.71 -10.23
N SER A 179 -8.90 3.85 -9.85
CA SER A 179 -10.21 4.26 -10.35
C SER A 179 -10.17 4.48 -11.87
N THR A 180 -9.12 5.14 -12.36
CA THR A 180 -8.86 5.26 -13.80
C THR A 180 -8.60 3.88 -14.43
N ALA A 181 -7.78 3.04 -13.80
CA ALA A 181 -7.44 1.71 -14.31
C ALA A 181 -8.66 0.79 -14.47
N ALA A 182 -9.63 0.86 -13.54
CA ALA A 182 -10.89 0.12 -13.64
C ALA A 182 -11.69 0.55 -14.88
N CYS A 183 -11.78 1.86 -15.15
CA CYS A 183 -12.41 2.39 -16.36
C CYS A 183 -11.66 1.96 -17.63
N LEU A 184 -10.32 1.97 -17.61
CA LEU A 184 -9.51 1.52 -18.74
C LEU A 184 -9.71 0.02 -19.04
N ALA A 185 -9.81 -0.81 -18.01
CA ALA A 185 -10.11 -2.24 -18.17
C ALA A 185 -11.46 -2.43 -18.86
N PHE A 186 -12.48 -1.71 -18.40
CA PHE A 186 -13.83 -1.80 -18.96
C PHE A 186 -13.90 -1.26 -20.40
N GLN A 187 -13.28 -0.10 -20.66
CA GLN A 187 -13.14 0.44 -22.01
C GLN A 187 -12.49 -0.58 -22.93
N LYS A 188 -11.33 -1.15 -22.53
CA LYS A 188 -10.59 -2.06 -23.39
C LYS A 188 -11.36 -3.35 -23.68
N ALA A 189 -12.10 -3.85 -22.70
CA ALA A 189 -12.96 -5.00 -22.90
C ALA A 189 -14.12 -4.72 -23.86
N ILE A 190 -14.74 -3.54 -23.80
CA ILE A 190 -15.77 -3.11 -24.76
C ILE A 190 -15.20 -3.03 -26.18
N GLU A 191 -14.02 -2.42 -26.33
CA GLU A 191 -13.31 -2.35 -27.63
C GLU A 191 -13.04 -3.76 -28.18
N ASN A 192 -12.49 -4.66 -27.36
CA ASN A 192 -12.18 -6.04 -27.75
C ASN A 192 -13.44 -6.85 -28.09
N ALA A 193 -14.55 -6.61 -27.38
CA ALA A 193 -15.82 -7.30 -27.62
C ALA A 193 -16.54 -6.78 -28.88
N GLY A 194 -16.24 -5.56 -29.33
CA GLY A 194 -16.97 -4.88 -30.40
C GLY A 194 -18.47 -4.75 -30.11
N SER A 195 -18.85 -4.71 -28.83
CA SER A 195 -20.23 -4.82 -28.38
C SER A 195 -20.42 -4.24 -26.98
N LEU A 196 -21.65 -3.83 -26.69
CA LEU A 196 -22.10 -3.45 -25.35
C LEU A 196 -22.88 -4.59 -24.67
N ASP A 197 -23.00 -5.76 -25.30
CA ASP A 197 -23.59 -6.93 -24.67
C ASP A 197 -22.79 -7.34 -23.43
N ALA A 198 -23.46 -7.45 -22.29
CA ALA A 198 -22.81 -7.69 -21.01
C ALA A 198 -22.02 -9.00 -20.98
N THR A 199 -22.51 -10.05 -21.65
CA THR A 199 -21.84 -11.35 -21.67
C THR A 199 -20.55 -11.27 -22.51
N LYS A 200 -20.63 -10.63 -23.68
CA LYS A 200 -19.45 -10.42 -24.54
C LYS A 200 -18.38 -9.56 -23.87
N VAL A 201 -18.77 -8.46 -23.23
CA VAL A 201 -17.84 -7.59 -22.48
C VAL A 201 -17.22 -8.33 -21.31
N ARG A 202 -18.01 -9.13 -20.59
CA ARG A 202 -17.51 -9.98 -19.50
C ARG A 202 -16.47 -10.98 -20.00
N ASP A 203 -16.73 -11.65 -21.13
CA ASP A 203 -15.79 -12.62 -21.69
C ASP A 203 -14.50 -11.93 -22.18
N ALA A 204 -14.62 -10.73 -22.75
CA ALA A 204 -13.47 -9.90 -23.09
C ALA A 204 -12.67 -9.43 -21.86
N LEU A 205 -13.33 -9.10 -20.74
CA LEU A 205 -12.66 -8.84 -19.46
C LEU A 205 -11.91 -10.08 -18.98
N ALA A 206 -12.52 -11.27 -19.04
CA ALA A 206 -11.88 -12.51 -18.61
C ALA A 206 -10.63 -12.86 -19.43
N GLY A 207 -10.59 -12.46 -20.70
CA GLY A 207 -9.43 -12.59 -21.58
C GLY A 207 -8.49 -11.38 -21.62
N LEU A 208 -8.72 -10.36 -20.79
CA LEU A 208 -7.95 -9.12 -20.83
C LEU A 208 -6.51 -9.36 -20.36
N ASP A 209 -5.56 -8.86 -21.14
CA ASP A 209 -4.14 -8.78 -20.77
C ASP A 209 -3.58 -7.49 -21.38
N VAL A 210 -3.45 -6.44 -20.57
CA VAL A 210 -2.99 -5.13 -21.04
C VAL A 210 -2.10 -4.44 -20.02
N MET A 211 -0.98 -3.89 -20.48
CA MET A 211 -0.10 -3.08 -19.65
C MET A 211 -0.55 -1.61 -19.68
N THR A 212 -0.89 -1.05 -18.53
CA THR A 212 -1.30 0.35 -18.35
C THR A 212 -0.29 1.12 -17.50
N PHE A 213 -0.50 2.42 -17.31
CA PHE A 213 0.31 3.20 -16.35
C PHE A 213 0.16 2.69 -14.91
N PHE A 214 -0.97 2.05 -14.56
CA PHE A 214 -1.21 1.45 -13.25
C PHE A 214 -0.51 0.09 -13.09
N GLY A 215 -0.07 -0.52 -14.19
CA GLY A 215 0.49 -1.86 -14.23
C GLY A 215 -0.33 -2.80 -15.13
N GLN A 216 0.00 -4.09 -15.08
CA GLN A 216 -0.67 -5.10 -15.88
C GLN A 216 -2.08 -5.35 -15.34
N ILE A 217 -3.08 -5.17 -16.20
CA ILE A 217 -4.46 -5.54 -15.93
C ILE A 217 -4.71 -6.87 -16.64
N LYS A 218 -4.73 -7.93 -15.82
CA LYS A 218 -5.04 -9.29 -16.24
C LYS A 218 -5.73 -9.98 -15.09
N PHE A 219 -6.70 -10.83 -15.38
CA PHE A 219 -7.49 -11.50 -14.35
C PHE A 219 -7.30 -13.01 -14.40
N ASP A 220 -7.28 -13.64 -13.23
CA ASP A 220 -7.42 -15.09 -13.13
C ASP A 220 -8.88 -15.52 -13.39
N SER A 221 -9.15 -16.83 -13.30
CA SER A 221 -10.50 -17.39 -13.48
C SER A 221 -11.52 -16.88 -12.45
N ARG A 222 -11.07 -16.28 -11.35
CA ARG A 222 -11.90 -15.67 -10.31
C ARG A 222 -12.15 -14.18 -10.57
N GLY A 223 -11.58 -13.58 -11.63
CA GLY A 223 -11.70 -12.15 -11.90
C GLY A 223 -10.74 -11.29 -11.06
N ILE A 224 -9.71 -11.89 -10.47
CA ILE A 224 -8.78 -11.22 -9.56
C ILE A 224 -7.48 -10.89 -10.30
N ASN A 225 -6.97 -9.66 -10.13
CA ASN A 225 -5.68 -9.30 -10.68
C ASN A 225 -4.53 -9.82 -9.81
N THR A 226 -4.04 -11.01 -10.11
CA THR A 226 -2.87 -11.61 -9.45
C THR A 226 -1.55 -11.35 -10.18
N PHE A 227 -1.58 -10.60 -11.29
CA PHE A 227 -0.43 -10.43 -12.19
C PHE A 227 0.31 -9.12 -11.93
N LYS A 228 -0.37 -8.10 -11.39
CA LYS A 228 0.28 -6.86 -10.98
C LYS A 228 1.02 -7.04 -9.63
N PRO A 229 2.30 -6.63 -9.52
CA PRO A 229 3.00 -6.59 -8.24
C PRO A 229 2.49 -5.43 -7.35
N MET A 230 2.66 -5.57 -6.05
CA MET A 230 2.60 -4.44 -5.09
C MET A 230 3.98 -3.78 -5.02
N VAL A 231 4.01 -2.51 -4.62
CA VAL A 231 5.25 -1.79 -4.31
C VAL A 231 5.27 -1.35 -2.85
N VAL A 232 6.46 -1.03 -2.34
CA VAL A 232 6.62 -0.40 -1.02
C VAL A 232 7.03 1.05 -1.25
N GLU A 233 6.29 1.94 -0.62
CA GLU A 233 6.56 3.36 -0.60
C GLU A 233 7.08 3.76 0.79
N GLN A 234 7.91 4.80 0.85
CA GLN A 234 8.34 5.45 2.08
C GLN A 234 8.24 6.96 1.94
N ILE A 235 7.78 7.63 2.98
CA ILE A 235 7.84 9.09 3.08
C ILE A 235 9.25 9.50 3.52
N GLN A 236 9.93 10.29 2.71
CA GLN A 236 11.27 10.81 2.96
C GLN A 236 11.30 12.31 2.71
N ASN A 237 11.68 13.09 3.73
CA ASN A 237 11.68 14.56 3.70
C ASN A 237 10.36 15.17 3.19
N GLY A 238 9.22 14.59 3.62
CA GLY A 238 7.89 15.04 3.23
C GLY A 238 7.46 14.67 1.80
N ALA A 239 8.20 13.81 1.11
CA ALA A 239 7.87 13.33 -0.24
C ALA A 239 7.84 11.79 -0.30
N HIS A 240 7.04 11.23 -1.19
CA HIS A 240 6.95 9.80 -1.40
C HIS A 240 8.07 9.25 -2.29
N TYR A 241 8.66 8.13 -1.88
CA TYR A 241 9.63 7.37 -2.66
C TYR A 241 9.22 5.90 -2.71
N THR A 242 9.21 5.34 -3.91
CA THR A 242 9.16 3.88 -4.07
C THR A 242 10.52 3.30 -3.71
N VAL A 243 10.54 2.43 -2.70
CA VAL A 243 11.77 1.88 -2.11
C VAL A 243 11.92 0.38 -2.36
N PHE A 244 10.86 -0.31 -2.79
CA PHE A 244 10.89 -1.74 -3.13
C PHE A 244 9.75 -2.11 -4.11
N PRO A 245 9.90 -3.12 -4.99
CA PRO A 245 11.14 -3.83 -5.30
C PRO A 245 12.16 -2.94 -6.04
N ALA A 246 13.43 -3.32 -5.99
CA ALA A 246 14.56 -2.47 -6.42
C ALA A 246 14.56 -2.12 -7.91
N ASP A 247 13.93 -2.95 -8.75
CA ASP A 247 13.82 -2.78 -10.19
C ASP A 247 12.85 -1.67 -10.60
N VAL A 248 11.85 -1.37 -9.76
CA VAL A 248 10.88 -0.28 -9.97
C VAL A 248 11.07 0.90 -9.02
N ALA A 249 11.97 0.78 -8.05
CA ALA A 249 12.25 1.82 -7.06
C ALA A 249 12.92 3.08 -7.65
N ASN A 250 12.63 4.22 -7.03
CA ASN A 250 13.28 5.51 -7.28
C ASN A 250 13.99 6.06 -6.03
N GLY A 251 13.97 5.34 -4.91
CA GLY A 251 14.68 5.65 -3.69
C GLY A 251 15.20 4.39 -2.99
N LYS A 252 15.98 4.56 -1.93
CA LYS A 252 16.37 3.49 -1.02
C LYS A 252 15.62 3.65 0.30
N PRO A 253 15.26 2.57 1.00
CA PRO A 253 14.64 2.67 2.31
C PRO A 253 15.59 3.38 3.29
N GLN A 254 15.09 4.42 3.96
CA GLN A 254 15.77 5.05 5.10
C GLN A 254 15.49 4.20 6.34
N TYR A 255 16.47 3.37 6.71
CA TYR A 255 16.37 2.39 7.77
C TYR A 255 17.72 2.27 8.53
N PRO A 256 17.71 2.06 9.86
CA PRO A 256 16.55 2.09 10.75
C PRO A 256 15.91 3.48 10.84
N THR A 257 14.60 3.53 11.10
CA THR A 257 13.95 4.80 11.45
C THR A 257 14.59 5.38 12.73
N PRO A 258 15.02 6.66 12.76
CA PRO A 258 15.55 7.28 13.97
C PRO A 258 14.52 7.29 15.12
N SER A 259 15.00 7.37 16.36
CA SER A 259 14.11 7.57 17.51
C SER A 259 13.36 8.90 17.40
N TRP A 260 12.14 8.99 17.93
CA TRP A 260 11.31 10.20 17.89
C TRP A 260 12.03 11.46 18.40
N SER A 261 12.93 11.34 19.38
CA SER A 261 13.74 12.44 19.91
C SER A 261 14.86 12.94 18.98
N SER A 262 15.06 12.28 17.84
CA SER A 262 16.17 12.49 16.91
C SER A 262 15.72 12.56 15.45
N ARG A 263 14.41 12.75 15.21
CA ARG A 263 13.80 12.96 13.88
C ARG A 263 13.65 14.45 13.58
#